data_AF-A0A2S2NJD5-F1
#
_entry.id   AF-A0A2S2NJD5-F1
#
_cell.length_a   1.000
_cell.length_b   1.000
_cell.length_c   1.000
_cell.angle_alpha   90.00
_cell.angle_beta   90.00
_cell.angle_gamma   90.00
#
_symmetry.space_group_name_H-M   'P 1'
#
loop_
_entity.id
_entity.type
_entity.pdbx_description
1 polymer ?
#
loop_
_entity_poly.entity_id
_entity_poly.type
_entity_poly.pdbx_seq_one_letter_code
_entity_poly.pdbx_strand_id
1 'polypeptide(L)'
;LNPKKTNSLQELVIEDDWTRCGNERFLLKDNGPESSERIIIFALDSSLEQLANVDTWFIDGNFSLAPEHFLQLYVIRIQVNNIFITPVFCLLERKTENTYEQMFKIILNECNNRELYPDPL
;
A
#
# COMPACT_ATOMS: atom_id res chain seq x y z
N LEU A 1 -19.10 14.86 1.90
CA LEU A 1 -19.71 14.11 3.02
C LEU A 1 -18.60 13.29 3.66
N ASN A 2 -18.46 13.31 4.98
CA ASN A 2 -17.48 12.42 5.61
C ASN A 2 -18.04 10.99 5.59
N PRO A 3 -17.23 9.97 5.23
CA PRO A 3 -17.69 8.59 5.22
C PRO A 3 -18.17 8.17 6.61
N LYS A 4 -19.22 7.33 6.65
CA LYS A 4 -19.67 6.75 7.92
C LYS A 4 -18.55 5.88 8.48
N LYS A 5 -18.27 6.05 9.77
CA LYS A 5 -17.35 5.20 10.50
C LYS A 5 -17.84 3.74 10.45
N THR A 6 -16.99 2.82 10.02
CA THR A 6 -17.31 1.38 9.93
C THR A 6 -17.04 0.71 11.27
N ASN A 7 -17.87 -0.28 11.62
CA ASN A 7 -17.70 -1.04 12.87
C ASN A 7 -16.81 -2.28 12.69
N SER A 8 -16.57 -2.70 11.46
CA SER A 8 -15.72 -3.83 11.11
C SER A 8 -14.98 -3.60 9.79
N LEU A 9 -13.92 -4.38 9.57
CA LEU A 9 -13.25 -4.42 8.27
C LEU A 9 -14.10 -5.11 7.21
N GLN A 10 -15.07 -5.94 7.54
CA GLN A 10 -15.95 -6.55 6.52
C GLN A 10 -16.86 -5.52 5.84
N GLU A 11 -17.27 -4.48 6.58
CA GLU A 11 -18.13 -3.41 6.08
C GLU A 11 -17.37 -2.28 5.38
N LEU A 12 -16.04 -2.25 5.50
CA LEU A 12 -15.24 -1.18 4.92
C LEU A 12 -15.20 -1.30 3.40
N VAL A 13 -15.75 -0.28 2.74
CA VAL A 13 -15.72 -0.09 1.29
C VAL A 13 -14.96 1.19 1.00
N ILE A 14 -13.95 1.12 0.13
CA ILE A 14 -13.24 2.29 -0.37
C ILE A 14 -14.00 2.77 -1.62
N GLU A 15 -14.78 3.83 -1.46
CA GLU A 15 -15.55 4.42 -2.56
C GLU A 15 -14.62 5.05 -3.62
N ASP A 16 -15.09 5.16 -4.86
CA ASP A 16 -14.28 5.55 -6.03
C ASP A 16 -13.48 6.85 -5.80
N ASP A 17 -14.09 7.86 -5.17
CA ASP A 17 -13.45 9.14 -4.83
C ASP A 17 -12.16 8.97 -4.00
N TRP A 18 -12.05 7.89 -3.22
CA TRP A 18 -10.91 7.57 -2.36
C TRP A 18 -9.93 6.57 -3.00
N THR A 19 -10.25 6.07 -4.19
CA THR A 19 -9.38 5.16 -4.94
C THR A 19 -8.47 5.88 -5.92
N ARG A 20 -8.58 7.21 -6.04
CA ARG A 20 -7.93 8.01 -7.08
C ARG A 20 -7.09 9.15 -6.51
N CYS A 21 -6.07 9.56 -7.25
CA CYS A 21 -5.36 10.82 -7.04
C CYS A 21 -5.54 11.66 -8.30
N GLY A 22 -6.39 12.68 -8.23
CA GLY A 22 -6.86 13.36 -9.44
C GLY A 22 -7.55 12.38 -10.38
N ASN A 23 -7.03 12.26 -11.62
CA ASN A 23 -7.59 11.34 -12.61
C ASN A 23 -6.92 9.96 -12.60
N GLU A 24 -5.87 9.75 -11.82
CA GLU A 24 -5.08 8.51 -11.81
C GLU A 24 -5.58 7.54 -10.74
N ARG A 25 -5.47 6.24 -11.04
CA ARG A 25 -5.73 5.17 -10.07
C ARG A 25 -4.67 5.23 -8.96
N PHE A 26 -5.11 5.28 -7.71
CA PHE A 26 -4.24 5.33 -6.54
C PHE A 26 -4.39 4.09 -5.65
N LEU A 27 -5.60 3.58 -5.44
CA LEU A 27 -5.79 2.27 -4.81
C LEU A 27 -5.18 1.21 -5.74
N LEU A 28 -4.07 0.61 -5.31
CA LEU A 28 -3.35 -0.40 -6.08
C LEU A 28 -4.01 -1.76 -5.88
N LYS A 29 -4.27 -2.11 -4.62
CA LYS A 29 -4.91 -3.37 -4.27
C LYS A 29 -5.68 -3.25 -2.97
N ASP A 30 -6.82 -3.92 -2.93
CA ASP A 30 -7.50 -4.33 -1.70
C ASP A 30 -7.77 -5.83 -1.84
N ASN A 31 -7.26 -6.65 -0.91
CA ASN A 31 -7.48 -8.10 -0.95
C ASN A 31 -8.88 -8.52 -0.48
N GLY A 32 -9.70 -7.55 -0.05
CA GLY A 32 -11.14 -7.71 0.16
C GLY A 32 -11.54 -8.06 1.59
N PRO A 33 -12.83 -7.88 1.91
CA PRO A 33 -13.37 -8.06 3.27
C PRO A 33 -13.38 -9.51 3.76
N GLU A 34 -13.34 -10.48 2.84
CA GLU A 34 -13.33 -11.91 3.15
C GLU A 34 -11.92 -12.46 3.40
N SER A 35 -10.88 -11.63 3.29
CA SER A 35 -9.52 -12.04 3.62
C SER A 35 -9.38 -12.34 5.11
N SER A 36 -8.56 -13.35 5.45
CA SER A 36 -8.21 -13.62 6.85
C SER A 36 -7.41 -12.49 7.51
N GLU A 37 -6.69 -11.71 6.70
CA GLU A 37 -5.99 -10.49 7.09
C GLU A 37 -6.12 -9.47 5.95
N ARG A 38 -6.83 -8.36 6.19
CA ARG A 38 -7.02 -7.34 5.15
C ARG A 38 -5.74 -6.54 4.92
N ILE A 39 -5.38 -6.41 3.64
CA ILE A 39 -4.23 -5.67 3.13
C ILE A 39 -4.75 -4.73 2.05
N ILE A 40 -4.54 -3.43 2.28
CA ILE A 40 -4.91 -2.38 1.33
C ILE A 40 -3.66 -1.60 0.96
N ILE A 41 -3.36 -1.50 -0.32
CA ILE A 41 -2.14 -0.90 -0.85
C ILE A 41 -2.53 0.26 -1.77
N PHE A 42 -1.88 1.39 -1.59
CA PHE A 42 -2.00 2.57 -2.41
C PHE A 42 -0.65 2.92 -3.03
N ALA A 43 -0.66 3.14 -4.35
CA ALA A 43 0.48 3.62 -5.12
C ALA A 43 -0.02 4.11 -6.49
N LEU A 44 0.62 5.12 -7.06
CA LEU A 44 0.45 5.47 -8.47
C LEU A 44 1.30 4.56 -9.35
N ASP A 45 0.95 4.40 -10.62
CA ASP A 45 1.78 3.62 -11.55
C ASP A 45 3.17 4.27 -11.72
N SER A 46 3.24 5.60 -11.81
CA SER A 46 4.50 6.36 -11.81
C SER A 46 5.31 6.18 -10.52
N SER A 47 4.66 5.98 -9.38
CA SER A 47 5.34 5.65 -8.12
C SER A 47 5.95 4.26 -8.16
N LEU A 48 5.29 3.28 -8.79
CA LEU A 48 5.83 1.93 -8.98
C LEU A 48 7.01 1.92 -9.97
N GLU A 49 6.96 2.74 -11.01
CA GLU A 49 8.10 2.95 -11.92
C GLU A 49 9.32 3.48 -11.16
N GLN A 50 9.14 4.50 -10.31
CA GLN A 50 10.23 5.02 -9.48
C GLN A 50 10.74 3.98 -8.48
N LEU A 51 9.83 3.22 -7.88
CA LEU A 51 10.13 2.14 -6.95
C LEU A 51 10.99 1.04 -7.61
N ALA A 52 10.74 0.72 -8.88
CA ALA A 52 11.49 -0.27 -9.66
C ALA A 52 12.86 0.22 -10.15
N ASN A 53 13.04 1.54 -10.25
CA ASN A 53 14.26 2.16 -10.77
C ASN A 53 15.30 2.53 -9.69
N VAL A 54 15.07 2.14 -8.43
CA VAL A 54 16.00 2.38 -7.33
C VAL A 54 16.46 1.08 -6.70
N ASP A 55 17.70 1.07 -6.21
CA ASP A 55 18.33 -0.12 -5.63
C ASP A 55 18.03 -0.28 -4.14
N THR A 56 17.42 0.71 -3.49
CA THR A 56 17.24 0.70 -2.03
C THR A 56 15.87 1.20 -1.64
N TRP A 57 15.18 0.36 -0.85
CA TRP A 57 13.91 0.69 -0.24
C TRP A 57 14.10 0.96 1.25
N PHE A 58 13.55 2.08 1.71
CA PHE A 58 13.52 2.46 3.11
C PHE A 58 12.12 2.19 3.65
N ILE A 59 12.03 1.31 4.63
CA ILE A 59 10.75 0.84 5.14
C ILE A 59 10.50 1.49 6.50
N ASP A 60 9.29 2.02 6.69
CA ASP A 60 8.83 2.52 7.99
C ASP A 60 7.44 1.97 8.31
N GLY A 61 7.25 1.53 9.55
CA GLY A 61 6.01 0.94 10.03
C GLY A 61 5.47 1.75 11.20
N ASN A 62 4.49 2.61 10.96
CA ASN A 62 3.94 3.49 11.97
C ASN A 62 2.64 2.93 12.58
N PHE A 63 2.67 2.69 13.90
CA PHE A 63 1.52 2.19 14.66
C PHE A 63 0.55 3.29 15.10
N SER A 64 1.05 4.49 15.45
CA SER A 64 0.20 5.57 15.98
C SER A 64 -0.63 6.26 14.91
N LEU A 65 -0.23 6.13 13.64
CA LEU A 65 -0.94 6.66 12.48
C LEU A 65 -1.84 5.62 11.79
N ALA A 66 -1.86 4.37 12.27
CA ALA A 66 -2.74 3.35 11.71
C ALA A 66 -4.21 3.77 11.93
N PRO A 67 -5.04 3.78 10.87
CA PRO A 67 -6.48 3.97 11.02
C PRO A 67 -7.07 2.88 11.90
N GLU A 68 -8.23 3.18 12.48
CA GLU A 68 -8.97 2.21 13.27
C GLU A 68 -9.20 0.91 12.50
N HIS A 69 -9.11 -0.21 13.21
CA HIS A 69 -9.13 -1.59 12.70
C HIS A 69 -7.87 -2.08 11.98
N PHE A 70 -6.94 -1.19 11.61
CA PHE A 70 -5.61 -1.58 11.15
C PHE A 70 -4.61 -1.48 12.30
N LEU A 71 -3.66 -2.43 12.36
CA LEU A 71 -2.60 -2.38 13.37
C LEU A 71 -1.40 -1.55 12.91
N GLN A 72 -1.24 -1.33 11.61
CA GLN A 72 -0.07 -0.65 11.08
C GLN A 72 -0.36 0.09 9.77
N LEU A 73 0.14 1.34 9.68
CA LEU A 73 0.43 1.99 8.43
C LEU A 73 1.88 1.68 8.06
N TYR A 74 2.07 0.86 7.04
CA TYR A 74 3.37 0.45 6.55
C TYR A 74 3.68 1.22 5.27
N VAL A 75 4.85 1.86 5.20
CA VAL A 75 5.22 2.70 4.06
C VAL A 75 6.56 2.27 3.49
N ILE A 76 6.64 2.26 2.17
CA ILE A 76 7.89 2.06 1.44
C ILE A 76 8.31 3.41 0.89
N ARG A 77 9.54 3.79 1.20
CA ARG A 77 10.16 5.06 0.82
C ARG A 77 11.36 4.81 -0.06
N ILE A 78 11.61 5.73 -0.96
CA ILE A 78 12.78 5.69 -1.86
C ILE A 78 13.43 7.05 -1.92
N GLN A 79 14.71 7.09 -2.31
CA GLN A 79 15.44 8.32 -2.55
C GLN A 79 15.54 8.58 -4.05
N VAL A 80 14.93 9.66 -4.53
CA VAL A 80 15.01 10.12 -5.92
C VAL A 80 15.63 11.51 -5.92
N ASN A 81 16.73 11.71 -6.64
CA ASN A 81 17.45 13.00 -6.71
C ASN A 81 17.72 13.63 -5.32
N ASN A 82 18.19 12.81 -4.36
CA ASN A 82 18.45 13.19 -2.96
C ASN A 82 17.23 13.63 -2.14
N ILE A 83 16.02 13.34 -2.61
CA ILE A 83 14.78 13.59 -1.89
C ILE A 83 14.12 12.26 -1.56
N PHE A 84 13.72 12.08 -0.30
CA PHE A 84 12.95 10.92 0.13
C PHE A 84 11.47 11.12 -0.16
N ILE A 85 10.90 10.22 -0.97
CA ILE A 85 9.48 10.17 -1.28
C ILE A 85 8.88 8.84 -0.79
N THR A 86 7.55 8.79 -0.67
CA THR A 86 6.81 7.59 -0.26
C THR A 86 5.95 7.09 -1.43
N PRO A 87 6.48 6.20 -2.28
CA PRO A 87 5.74 5.68 -3.43
C PRO A 87 4.59 4.75 -3.06
N VAL A 88 4.69 4.02 -1.94
CA VAL A 88 3.71 2.99 -1.55
C VAL A 88 3.30 3.14 -0.10
N PHE A 89 1.98 3.09 0.12
CA PHE A 89 1.35 3.06 1.44
C PHE A 89 0.53 1.79 1.58
N CYS A 90 0.66 1.11 2.72
CA CYS A 90 -0.04 -0.14 3.01
C CYS A 90 -0.74 -0.04 4.37
N LEU A 91 -2.02 -0.39 4.40
CA LEU A 91 -2.78 -0.60 5.63
C LEU A 91 -2.83 -2.10 5.92
N LEU A 92 -2.29 -2.50 7.06
CA LEU A 92 -2.16 -3.90 7.45
C LEU A 92 -2.99 -4.20 8.69
N GLU A 93 -3.92 -5.16 8.59
CA GLU A 93 -4.74 -5.60 9.72
C GLU A 93 -3.86 -6.29 10.79
N ARG A 94 -2.76 -6.92 10.37
CA ARG A 94 -1.86 -7.69 11.21
C ARG A 94 -0.41 -7.26 11.00
N LYS A 95 0.46 -7.71 11.90
CA LYS A 95 1.91 -7.45 11.90
C LYS A 95 2.72 -8.74 11.94
N THR A 96 2.23 -9.76 11.24
CA THR A 96 2.89 -11.07 11.18
C THR A 96 3.82 -11.13 9.97
N GLU A 97 4.81 -12.03 10.02
CA GLU A 97 5.68 -12.32 8.88
C GLU A 97 4.88 -12.65 7.62
N ASN A 98 3.85 -13.49 7.76
CA ASN A 98 2.95 -13.83 6.66
C ASN A 98 2.26 -12.57 6.08
N THR A 99 1.80 -11.63 6.93
CA THR A 99 1.18 -10.38 6.45
C THR A 99 2.16 -9.60 5.57
N TYR A 100 3.43 -9.46 5.99
CA TYR A 100 4.45 -8.76 5.22
C TYR A 100 4.80 -9.49 3.93
N GLU A 101 4.95 -10.81 3.97
CA GLU A 101 5.18 -11.62 2.76
C GLU A 101 4.05 -11.43 1.74
N GLN A 102 2.79 -11.49 2.17
CA GLN A 102 1.65 -11.31 1.27
C GLN A 102 1.61 -9.90 0.70
N MET A 103 1.88 -8.88 1.52
CA MET A 103 1.98 -7.49 1.06
C MET A 103 3.08 -7.33 -0.01
N PHE A 104 4.30 -7.84 0.23
CA PHE A 104 5.39 -7.77 -0.76
C PHE A 104 5.06 -8.56 -2.03
N LYS A 105 4.47 -9.77 -1.91
CA LYS A 105 4.01 -10.55 -3.06
C LYS A 105 3.00 -9.77 -3.91
N ILE A 106 2.06 -9.07 -3.28
CA ILE A 106 1.10 -8.21 -4.00
C ILE A 106 1.84 -7.10 -4.75
N ILE A 107 2.75 -6.37 -4.09
CA ILE A 107 3.49 -5.26 -4.71
C ILE A 107 4.30 -5.75 -5.91
N LEU A 108 5.06 -6.84 -5.75
CA LEU A 108 5.88 -7.40 -6.82
C LEU A 108 5.03 -7.92 -7.99
N ASN A 109 3.89 -8.56 -7.71
CA ASN A 109 2.96 -8.99 -8.77
C ASN A 109 2.36 -7.79 -9.52
N GLU A 110 1.99 -6.73 -8.81
CA GLU A 110 1.47 -5.50 -9.43
C GLU A 110 2.53 -4.77 -10.26
N CYS A 111 3.81 -4.80 -9.84
CA CYS A 111 4.94 -4.33 -10.64
C CYS A 111 5.12 -5.19 -11.90
N ASN A 112 5.13 -6.51 -11.76
CA ASN A 112 5.31 -7.44 -12.88
C ASN A 112 4.18 -7.32 -13.92
N ASN A 113 2.93 -7.11 -13.48
CA ASN A 113 1.79 -6.84 -14.37
C ASN A 113 1.97 -5.58 -15.23
N ARG A 114 2.92 -4.72 -14.87
CA ARG A 114 3.30 -3.48 -15.56
C ARG A 114 4.69 -3.55 -16.19
N GLU A 115 5.25 -4.76 -16.29
CA GLU A 115 6.60 -5.00 -16.83
C GLU A 115 7.70 -4.28 -16.03
N LEU A 116 7.48 -4.10 -14.72
CA LEU A 116 8.44 -3.53 -13.78
C LEU A 116 9.02 -4.64 -12.89
N TYR A 117 10.34 -4.61 -12.68
CA TYR A 117 11.08 -5.64 -11.96
C TYR A 117 11.95 -5.04 -10.86
N PRO A 118 11.37 -4.55 -9.75
CA PRO A 118 12.17 -4.05 -8.65
C PRO A 118 13.04 -5.16 -8.04
N ASP A 119 14.30 -4.83 -7.76
CA ASP A 119 15.26 -5.68 -7.06
C ASP A 119 15.95 -4.88 -5.93
N PRO A 120 15.20 -4.51 -4.88
CA PRO A 120 15.75 -3.71 -3.80
C PRO A 120 16.72 -4.53 -2.94
N LEU A 121 17.86 -3.93 -2.58
CA LEU A 121 18.85 -4.46 -1.65
C LEU A 121 18.30 -4.59 -0.22
#